data_AF-A0A9D1KAS5-F1
#
_entry.id   AF-A0A9D1KAS5-F1
#
_cell.length_a   1.000
_cell.length_b   1.000
_cell.length_c   1.000
_cell.angle_alpha   90.00
_cell.angle_beta   90.00
_cell.angle_gamma   90.00
#
_symmetry.space_group_name_H-M   'P 1'
#
loop_
_entity.id
_entity.type
_entity.pdbx_description
1 polymer ?
#
loop_
_entity_poly.entity_id
_entity_poly.type
_entity_poly.pdbx_seq_one_letter_code
_entity_poly.pdbx_strand_id
1 'polypeptide(L)'
;MRPYFRIRSTFSRDYEGNPTAGAVKVPVRNMDVNVRDYDIKNGLALEQSATNYLNIPINFNKGINELIDGYEAAAVPDNLMAQRMESAAYSLAKTFEEDAINALVSNSTVSTQPDGTVDNIYMNIVKDIAQLAKRGVDKNRMYVAVSYATEALLLANPVYANTSSQIGAELARNGIVNRINGVNIITQDLGETEDGQAIEYIVYGIDWTQAIDEWMVNPVVVDLTTGSSEYIGASALKGRMVYADAVTDKNAVIVKAKVGVSAVEITPVAGLSGTLADSTKVADLASVGGSGTVTYALPTGVADNDKFEISTNTVVTKDGTTGAGTYTIVVNATDTADNEASATATINVAEASE
;
A
#
# COMPACT_ATOMS: atom_id res chain seq x y z
N MET A 1 -10.27 -6.85 19.83
CA MET A 1 -9.84 -8.07 19.10
C MET A 1 -8.73 -7.65 18.16
N ARG A 2 -7.58 -8.32 18.17
CA ARG A 2 -6.43 -7.95 17.32
C ARG A 2 -6.69 -8.42 15.88
N PRO A 3 -6.29 -7.65 14.85
CA PRO A 3 -6.47 -8.05 13.46
C PRO A 3 -5.68 -9.32 13.15
N TYR A 4 -6.21 -10.15 12.26
CA TYR A 4 -5.54 -11.36 11.80
C TYR A 4 -4.57 -11.03 10.66
N PHE A 5 -3.37 -11.58 10.72
CA PHE A 5 -2.38 -11.50 9.64
C PHE A 5 -2.63 -12.58 8.59
N ARG A 6 -2.61 -12.20 7.30
CA ARG A 6 -3.19 -13.01 6.20
C ARG A 6 -2.36 -13.01 4.92
N ILE A 7 -1.49 -12.02 4.68
CA ILE A 7 -0.74 -11.88 3.43
C ILE A 7 0.43 -12.85 3.41
N ARG A 8 1.29 -12.86 4.44
CA ARG A 8 2.48 -13.72 4.44
C ARG A 8 2.13 -15.22 4.35
N SER A 9 0.99 -15.62 4.90
CA SER A 9 0.54 -17.02 4.87
C SER A 9 0.12 -17.51 3.48
N THR A 10 -0.11 -16.61 2.51
CA THR A 10 -0.42 -16.98 1.11
C THR A 10 0.82 -17.23 0.27
N PHE A 11 2.01 -16.84 0.76
CA PHE A 11 3.25 -16.95 0.00
C PHE A 11 3.66 -18.41 -0.19
N SER A 12 4.28 -18.70 -1.33
CA SER A 12 4.83 -20.02 -1.58
C SER A 12 6.04 -20.29 -0.67
N ARG A 13 6.33 -21.58 -0.47
CA ARG A 13 7.47 -22.09 0.31
C ARG A 13 8.25 -23.10 -0.51
N ASP A 14 8.37 -22.80 -1.80
CA ASP A 14 8.93 -23.66 -2.84
C ASP A 14 10.37 -23.23 -3.12
N TYR A 15 11.27 -23.62 -2.23
CA TYR A 15 12.71 -23.30 -2.30
C TYR A 15 13.56 -24.53 -2.01
N GLU A 16 14.72 -24.62 -2.67
CA GLU A 16 15.69 -25.70 -2.51
C GLU A 16 16.87 -25.25 -1.63
N GLY A 17 17.26 -26.11 -0.68
CA GLY A 17 18.38 -25.88 0.24
C GLY A 17 17.94 -25.87 1.70
N ASN A 18 18.93 -25.95 2.60
CA ASN A 18 18.68 -25.76 4.03
C ASN A 18 18.91 -24.28 4.37
N PRO A 19 17.90 -23.56 4.88
CA PRO A 19 18.05 -22.14 5.21
C PRO A 19 19.16 -21.87 6.24
N THR A 20 19.63 -22.85 7.02
CA THR A 20 20.77 -22.71 7.95
C THR A 20 22.10 -22.26 7.30
N ALA A 21 22.17 -22.23 5.96
CA ALA A 21 23.32 -21.73 5.20
C ALA A 21 23.32 -20.20 4.97
N GLY A 22 22.30 -19.47 5.45
CA GLY A 22 22.19 -18.02 5.30
C GLY A 22 21.66 -17.54 3.93
N ALA A 23 21.33 -18.46 3.02
CA ALA A 23 20.63 -18.19 1.77
C ALA A 23 19.93 -19.46 1.25
N VAL A 24 18.83 -19.29 0.51
CA VAL A 24 18.15 -20.39 -0.21
C VAL A 24 18.10 -20.10 -1.70
N LYS A 25 18.05 -21.16 -2.51
CA LYS A 25 17.93 -21.06 -3.96
C LYS A 25 16.49 -21.29 -4.36
N VAL A 26 15.92 -20.32 -5.06
CA VAL A 26 14.56 -20.42 -5.60
C VAL A 26 14.65 -20.60 -7.12
N PRO A 27 14.06 -21.66 -7.68
CA PRO A 27 14.01 -21.82 -9.13
C PRO A 27 13.12 -20.74 -9.74
N VAL A 28 13.65 -19.97 -10.69
CA VAL A 28 12.85 -18.95 -11.41
C VAL A 28 12.26 -19.57 -12.68
N ARG A 29 10.94 -19.51 -12.81
CA ARG A 29 10.19 -20.06 -13.95
C ARG A 29 10.11 -19.06 -15.12
N ASN A 30 11.22 -18.44 -15.48
CA ASN A 30 11.23 -17.27 -16.39
C ASN A 30 11.74 -17.57 -17.81
N MET A 31 11.91 -18.83 -18.17
CA MET A 31 12.41 -19.24 -19.49
C MET A 31 11.50 -20.33 -20.06
N ASP A 32 10.69 -19.98 -21.06
CA ASP A 32 9.93 -20.96 -21.83
C ASP A 32 10.86 -21.73 -22.78
N VAL A 33 10.47 -22.97 -23.09
CA VAL A 33 11.17 -23.76 -24.12
C VAL A 33 10.91 -23.14 -25.49
N ASN A 34 11.97 -22.80 -26.21
CA ASN A 34 11.86 -22.17 -27.51
C ASN A 34 11.32 -23.16 -28.56
N VAL A 35 10.14 -22.89 -29.11
CA VAL A 35 9.54 -23.68 -30.19
C VAL A 35 10.06 -23.17 -31.52
N ARG A 36 10.69 -24.04 -32.30
CA ARG A 36 11.29 -23.73 -33.60
C ARG A 36 10.77 -24.68 -34.66
N ASP A 37 10.74 -24.20 -35.90
CA ASP A 37 10.34 -25.02 -37.04
C ASP A 37 11.29 -26.22 -37.20
N TYR A 38 10.70 -27.39 -37.39
CA TYR A 38 11.45 -28.64 -37.53
C TYR A 38 11.82 -28.87 -39.00
N ASP A 39 13.11 -28.88 -39.31
CA ASP A 39 13.59 -29.30 -40.63
C ASP A 39 13.59 -30.83 -40.71
N ILE A 40 12.71 -31.40 -41.55
CA ILE A 40 12.56 -32.85 -41.72
C ILE A 40 13.86 -33.51 -42.23
N LYS A 41 14.71 -32.78 -42.95
CA LYS A 41 15.96 -33.30 -43.55
C LYS A 41 17.14 -33.16 -42.60
N ASN A 42 17.28 -32.01 -41.94
CA ASN A 42 18.46 -31.68 -41.13
C ASN A 42 18.21 -31.79 -39.61
N GLY A 43 16.97 -32.00 -39.18
CA GLY A 43 16.56 -32.01 -37.79
C GLY A 43 16.53 -30.60 -37.15
N LEU A 44 16.43 -30.56 -35.82
CA LEU A 44 16.49 -29.31 -35.04
C LEU A 44 17.69 -29.37 -34.09
N ALA A 45 18.51 -28.32 -34.07
CA ALA A 45 19.67 -28.24 -33.19
C ALA A 45 19.25 -28.26 -31.71
N LEU A 46 19.88 -29.12 -30.92
CA LEU A 46 19.60 -29.26 -29.49
C LEU A 46 20.04 -28.01 -28.72
N GLU A 47 19.16 -27.51 -27.85
CA GLU A 47 19.50 -26.51 -26.84
C GLU A 47 19.59 -27.20 -25.47
N GLN A 48 20.46 -26.68 -24.60
CA GLN A 48 20.57 -27.15 -23.23
C GLN A 48 19.47 -26.51 -22.38
N SER A 49 18.63 -27.32 -21.73
CA SER A 49 17.72 -26.84 -20.71
C SER A 49 18.52 -26.38 -19.49
N ALA A 50 18.35 -25.13 -19.07
CA ALA A 50 18.97 -24.58 -17.87
C ALA A 50 17.89 -24.04 -16.93
N THR A 51 17.95 -24.44 -15.67
CA THR A 51 17.12 -23.85 -14.61
C THR A 51 17.90 -22.70 -14.00
N ASN A 52 17.37 -21.48 -14.12
CA ASN A 52 17.94 -20.33 -13.42
C ASN A 52 17.49 -20.38 -11.96
N TYR A 53 18.40 -20.12 -11.04
CA TYR A 53 18.10 -20.03 -9.61
C TYR A 53 18.35 -18.60 -9.13
N LEU A 54 17.39 -18.02 -8.42
CA LEU A 54 17.57 -16.79 -7.68
C LEU A 54 18.09 -17.14 -6.27
N ASN A 55 19.22 -16.56 -5.88
CA ASN A 55 19.76 -16.71 -4.54
C ASN A 55 19.14 -15.66 -3.62
N ILE A 56 18.38 -16.09 -2.62
CA ILE A 56 17.71 -15.21 -1.68
C ILE A 56 18.45 -15.28 -0.34
N PRO A 57 19.16 -14.22 0.09
CA PRO A 57 19.85 -14.20 1.36
C PRO A 57 18.85 -14.12 2.51
N ILE A 58 19.15 -14.79 3.62
CA ILE A 58 18.36 -14.72 4.83
C ILE A 58 18.91 -13.57 5.67
N ASN A 59 18.21 -12.43 5.59
CA ASN A 59 18.69 -11.15 6.09
C ASN A 59 17.87 -10.62 7.27
N PHE A 60 16.64 -11.11 7.49
CA PHE A 60 15.87 -10.70 8.65
C PHE A 60 16.32 -11.47 9.88
N ASN A 61 16.72 -10.74 10.91
CA ASN A 61 17.09 -11.26 12.21
C ASN A 61 16.46 -10.37 13.27
N LYS A 62 15.25 -10.74 13.70
CA LYS A 62 14.43 -9.93 14.61
C LYS A 62 14.28 -10.64 15.94
N GLY A 63 14.24 -9.87 17.03
CA GLY A 63 14.16 -10.44 18.36
C GLY A 63 13.51 -9.52 19.37
N ILE A 64 13.02 -10.13 20.44
CA ILE A 64 12.46 -9.49 21.62
C ILE A 64 13.38 -9.84 22.78
N ASN A 65 13.74 -8.84 23.58
CA ASN A 65 14.46 -9.01 24.82
C ASN A 65 14.00 -7.92 25.79
N GLU A 66 12.82 -8.14 26.36
CA GLU A 66 12.19 -7.19 27.27
C GLU A 66 12.39 -7.62 28.73
N LEU A 67 12.85 -6.70 29.58
CA LEU A 67 12.98 -6.92 31.02
C LEU A 67 11.60 -6.79 31.70
N ILE A 68 11.28 -7.74 32.56
CA ILE A 68 10.10 -7.76 33.43
C ILE A 68 10.60 -7.81 34.87
N ASP A 69 10.37 -6.75 35.63
CA ASP A 69 10.61 -6.77 37.08
C ASP A 69 9.50 -7.57 37.79
N GLY A 70 9.88 -8.58 38.56
CA GLY A 70 8.93 -9.42 39.29
C GLY A 70 8.25 -8.72 40.46
N TYR A 71 8.83 -7.66 41.03
CA TYR A 71 8.16 -6.89 42.09
C TYR A 71 7.06 -6.00 41.53
N GLU A 72 7.38 -5.21 40.50
CA GLU A 72 6.40 -4.36 39.83
C GLU A 72 5.32 -5.20 39.12
N ALA A 73 5.70 -6.30 38.46
CA ALA A 73 4.73 -7.18 37.81
C ALA A 73 3.75 -7.84 38.80
N ALA A 74 4.19 -8.15 40.03
CA ALA A 74 3.33 -8.71 41.08
C ALA A 74 2.43 -7.65 41.75
N ALA A 75 2.82 -6.37 41.70
CA ALA A 75 2.02 -5.26 42.21
C ALA A 75 0.85 -4.90 41.28
N VAL A 76 0.90 -5.31 40.01
CA VAL A 76 -0.19 -5.13 39.04
C VAL A 76 -1.26 -6.22 39.26
N PRO A 77 -2.54 -5.87 39.51
CA PRO A 77 -3.61 -6.83 39.77
C PRO A 77 -3.89 -7.83 38.63
N ASP A 78 -3.57 -7.44 37.40
CA ASP A 78 -3.64 -8.31 36.22
C ASP A 78 -2.27 -8.92 35.94
N ASN A 79 -2.25 -10.19 35.54
CA ASN A 79 -1.03 -10.94 35.24
C ASN A 79 -0.23 -10.31 34.08
N LEU A 80 0.58 -9.29 34.42
CA LEU A 80 1.33 -8.45 33.48
C LEU A 80 2.21 -9.30 32.56
N MET A 81 2.81 -10.35 33.11
CA MET A 81 3.66 -11.27 32.35
C MET A 81 2.90 -11.96 31.21
N ALA A 82 1.65 -12.38 31.44
CA ALA A 82 0.80 -12.96 30.41
C ALA A 82 0.44 -11.92 29.33
N GLN A 83 0.08 -10.70 29.73
CA GLN A 83 -0.24 -9.62 28.80
C GLN A 83 0.96 -9.22 27.92
N ARG A 84 2.17 -9.18 28.49
CA ARG A 84 3.41 -8.92 27.73
C ARG A 84 3.71 -10.06 26.76
N MET A 85 3.50 -11.32 27.16
CA MET A 85 3.70 -12.47 26.27
C MET A 85 2.74 -12.45 25.08
N GLU A 86 1.46 -12.15 25.31
CA GLU A 86 0.49 -11.93 24.22
C GLU A 86 0.89 -10.75 23.34
N SER A 87 1.35 -9.64 23.92
CA SER A 87 1.85 -8.48 23.18
C SER A 87 3.04 -8.83 22.29
N ALA A 88 4.03 -9.55 22.82
CA ALA A 88 5.19 -9.99 22.06
C ALA A 88 4.82 -10.89 20.89
N ALA A 89 3.94 -11.87 21.09
CA ALA A 89 3.47 -12.75 20.01
C ALA A 89 2.80 -11.95 18.89
N TYR A 90 2.01 -10.94 19.23
CA TYR A 90 1.36 -10.07 18.25
C TYR A 90 2.36 -9.16 17.53
N SER A 91 3.27 -8.50 18.24
CA SER A 91 4.27 -7.61 17.63
C SER A 91 5.17 -8.37 16.66
N LEU A 92 5.55 -9.61 16.99
CA LEU A 92 6.28 -10.50 16.09
C LEU A 92 5.48 -10.83 14.83
N ALA A 93 4.22 -11.25 14.99
CA ALA A 93 3.37 -11.57 13.85
C ALA A 93 3.08 -10.35 12.96
N LYS A 94 2.92 -9.17 13.55
CA LYS A 94 2.78 -7.90 12.83
C LYS A 94 4.01 -7.61 11.99
N THR A 95 5.18 -7.78 12.58
CA THR A 95 6.45 -7.52 11.90
C THR A 95 6.65 -8.43 10.70
N PHE A 96 6.29 -9.72 10.81
CA PHE A 96 6.30 -10.65 9.68
C PHE A 96 5.39 -10.21 8.54
N GLU A 97 4.18 -9.76 8.86
CA GLU A 97 3.24 -9.28 7.85
C GLU A 97 3.75 -8.01 7.17
N GLU A 98 4.28 -7.05 7.93
CA GLU A 98 4.84 -5.80 7.40
C GLU A 98 6.02 -6.05 6.45
N ASP A 99 6.93 -6.98 6.78
CA ASP A 99 8.04 -7.31 5.87
C ASP A 99 7.55 -7.99 4.58
N ALA A 100 6.52 -8.86 4.68
CA ALA A 100 5.93 -9.49 3.51
C ALA A 100 5.24 -8.45 2.60
N ILE A 101 4.54 -7.48 3.18
CA ILE A 101 3.96 -6.35 2.44
C ILE A 101 5.09 -5.52 1.80
N ASN A 102 6.14 -5.19 2.53
CA ASN A 102 7.29 -4.44 2.02
C ASN A 102 7.98 -5.17 0.86
N ALA A 103 8.10 -6.50 0.93
CA ALA A 103 8.65 -7.31 -0.14
C ALA A 103 7.80 -7.20 -1.42
N LEU A 104 6.47 -7.19 -1.30
CA LEU A 104 5.54 -6.96 -2.42
C LEU A 104 5.68 -5.55 -2.97
N VAL A 105 5.67 -4.52 -2.11
CA VAL A 105 5.75 -3.11 -2.52
C VAL A 105 7.05 -2.82 -3.26
N SER A 106 8.18 -3.23 -2.69
CA SER A 106 9.52 -2.96 -3.21
C SER A 106 9.79 -3.66 -4.55
N ASN A 107 9.15 -4.80 -4.81
CA ASN A 107 9.35 -5.61 -6.01
C ASN A 107 8.03 -5.76 -6.78
N SER A 108 7.44 -4.64 -7.17
CA SER A 108 6.18 -4.59 -7.91
C SER A 108 6.25 -3.76 -9.19
N THR A 109 5.22 -3.92 -10.01
CA THR A 109 4.86 -2.95 -11.05
C THR A 109 3.84 -1.96 -10.48
N VAL A 110 4.04 -0.66 -10.68
CA VAL A 110 3.04 0.34 -10.28
C VAL A 110 1.81 0.27 -11.19
N SER A 111 0.62 0.27 -10.58
CA SER A 111 -0.65 0.32 -11.31
C SER A 111 -0.84 1.67 -12.01
N THR A 112 -1.35 1.63 -13.24
CA THR A 112 -1.72 2.83 -14.00
C THR A 112 -3.18 3.24 -13.82
N GLN A 113 -3.93 2.55 -12.94
CA GLN A 113 -5.34 2.87 -12.72
C GLN A 113 -5.49 4.18 -11.93
N PRO A 114 -6.58 4.95 -12.16
CA PRO A 114 -6.89 6.11 -11.34
C PRO A 114 -7.17 5.70 -9.88
N ASP A 115 -7.12 6.66 -8.97
CA ASP A 115 -7.42 6.43 -7.56
C ASP A 115 -8.85 5.91 -7.37
N GLY A 116 -8.99 5.04 -6.37
CA GLY A 116 -10.23 4.34 -6.06
C GLY A 116 -11.35 5.28 -5.63
N THR A 117 -12.45 5.25 -6.38
CA THR A 117 -13.75 5.80 -5.98
C THR A 117 -14.78 4.67 -5.91
N VAL A 118 -15.93 4.94 -5.29
CA VAL A 118 -17.02 3.95 -5.19
C VAL A 118 -17.40 3.39 -6.56
N ASP A 119 -17.35 4.20 -7.63
CA ASP A 119 -17.76 3.79 -8.97
C ASP A 119 -16.69 3.00 -9.73
N ASN A 120 -15.40 3.32 -9.54
CA ASN A 120 -14.33 2.81 -10.40
C ASN A 120 -13.53 1.64 -9.78
N ILE A 121 -13.53 1.50 -8.45
CA ILE A 121 -12.57 0.64 -7.74
C ILE A 121 -12.68 -0.83 -8.15
N TYR A 122 -13.90 -1.32 -8.36
CA TYR A 122 -14.16 -2.67 -8.84
C TYR A 122 -13.50 -2.92 -10.20
N MET A 123 -13.69 -1.99 -11.15
CA MET A 123 -13.15 -2.12 -12.50
C MET A 123 -11.63 -1.92 -12.55
N ASN A 124 -11.07 -1.10 -11.66
CA ASN A 124 -9.62 -0.93 -11.54
C ASN A 124 -8.94 -2.25 -11.14
N ILE A 125 -9.45 -2.91 -10.10
CA ILE A 125 -8.94 -4.22 -9.66
C ILE A 125 -9.11 -5.27 -10.78
N VAL A 126 -10.26 -5.30 -11.47
CA VAL A 126 -10.48 -6.24 -12.58
C VAL A 126 -9.48 -6.04 -13.72
N LYS A 127 -9.15 -4.79 -14.08
CA LYS A 127 -8.17 -4.47 -15.12
C LYS A 127 -6.77 -4.93 -14.71
N ASP A 128 -6.37 -4.72 -13.47
CA ASP A 128 -5.04 -5.12 -13.01
C ASP A 128 -4.91 -6.64 -12.86
N ILE A 129 -5.99 -7.33 -12.42
CA ILE A 129 -6.09 -8.79 -12.52
C ILE A 129 -5.90 -9.25 -13.97
N ALA A 130 -6.53 -8.58 -14.93
CA ALA A 130 -6.41 -8.93 -16.35
C ALA A 130 -4.99 -8.70 -16.89
N GLN A 131 -4.29 -7.65 -16.42
CA GLN A 131 -2.89 -7.42 -16.76
C GLN A 131 -1.99 -8.55 -16.26
N LEU A 132 -2.18 -8.99 -15.01
CA LEU A 132 -1.42 -10.08 -14.42
C LEU A 132 -1.74 -11.43 -15.09
N ALA A 133 -3.01 -11.69 -15.40
CA ALA A 133 -3.43 -12.88 -16.15
C ALA A 133 -2.84 -12.91 -17.57
N LYS A 134 -2.72 -11.75 -18.24
CA LYS A 134 -2.06 -11.65 -19.56
C LYS A 134 -0.57 -12.00 -19.49
N ARG A 135 0.06 -11.84 -18.33
CA ARG A 135 1.46 -12.23 -18.06
C ARG A 135 1.61 -13.73 -17.74
N GLY A 136 0.52 -14.51 -17.77
CA GLY A 136 0.56 -15.96 -17.55
C GLY A 136 0.30 -16.41 -16.11
N VAL A 137 -0.10 -15.51 -15.21
CA VAL A 137 -0.45 -15.87 -13.83
C VAL A 137 -1.87 -16.46 -13.79
N ASP A 138 -2.01 -17.70 -13.27
CA ASP A 138 -3.33 -18.33 -13.07
C ASP A 138 -4.12 -17.56 -12.00
N LYS A 139 -5.39 -17.27 -12.30
CA LYS A 139 -6.33 -16.61 -11.39
C LYS A 139 -6.54 -17.38 -10.08
N ASN A 140 -6.46 -18.72 -10.10
CA ASN A 140 -6.59 -19.55 -8.90
C ASN A 140 -5.39 -19.41 -7.96
N ARG A 141 -4.24 -18.99 -8.49
CA ARG A 141 -2.97 -18.79 -7.78
C ARG A 141 -2.66 -17.30 -7.62
N MET A 142 -3.69 -16.46 -7.71
CA MET A 142 -3.60 -15.02 -7.54
C MET A 142 -4.40 -14.59 -6.31
N TYR A 143 -3.91 -13.58 -5.62
CA TYR A 143 -4.60 -12.92 -4.52
C TYR A 143 -4.65 -11.41 -4.77
N VAL A 144 -5.72 -10.79 -4.28
CA VAL A 144 -5.83 -9.34 -4.15
C VAL A 144 -5.86 -9.01 -2.67
N ALA A 145 -4.84 -8.32 -2.18
CA ALA A 145 -4.88 -7.71 -0.86
C ALA A 145 -5.44 -6.29 -0.99
N VAL A 146 -6.45 -5.94 -0.19
CA VAL A 146 -7.07 -4.60 -0.20
C VAL A 146 -6.96 -3.97 1.18
N SER A 147 -6.80 -2.64 1.21
CA SER A 147 -6.85 -1.87 2.46
C SER A 147 -8.27 -1.84 3.04
N TYR A 148 -8.40 -1.58 4.34
CA TYR A 148 -9.72 -1.42 4.98
C TYR A 148 -10.53 -0.26 4.37
N ALA A 149 -9.87 0.82 3.96
CA ALA A 149 -10.54 1.94 3.30
C ALA A 149 -11.08 1.53 1.91
N THR A 150 -10.29 0.76 1.16
CA THR A 150 -10.69 0.23 -0.15
C THR A 150 -11.80 -0.81 -0.03
N GLU A 151 -11.80 -1.64 1.02
CA GLU A 151 -12.90 -2.56 1.33
C GLU A 151 -14.23 -1.82 1.52
N ALA A 152 -14.22 -0.70 2.27
CA ALA A 152 -15.42 0.12 2.48
C ALA A 152 -15.96 0.69 1.15
N LEU A 153 -15.08 1.15 0.26
CA LEU A 153 -15.46 1.62 -1.08
C LEU A 153 -16.02 0.48 -1.94
N LEU A 154 -15.43 -0.72 -1.87
CA LEU A 154 -15.93 -1.90 -2.57
C LEU A 154 -17.31 -2.32 -2.06
N LEU A 155 -17.54 -2.32 -0.75
CA LEU A 155 -18.84 -2.67 -0.18
C LEU A 155 -19.95 -1.69 -0.56
N ALA A 156 -19.62 -0.40 -0.71
CA ALA A 156 -20.54 0.62 -1.19
C ALA A 156 -20.85 0.50 -2.70
N ASN A 157 -20.01 -0.20 -3.48
CA ASN A 157 -20.23 -0.40 -4.90
C ASN A 157 -21.36 -1.43 -5.16
N PRO A 158 -22.39 -1.08 -5.96
CA PRO A 158 -23.54 -1.95 -6.18
C PRO A 158 -23.19 -3.24 -6.94
N VAL A 159 -22.19 -3.22 -7.83
CA VAL A 159 -21.76 -4.42 -8.59
C VAL A 159 -21.09 -5.42 -7.67
N TYR A 160 -20.22 -4.94 -6.77
CA TYR A 160 -19.56 -5.79 -5.79
C TYR A 160 -20.55 -6.36 -4.76
N ALA A 161 -21.46 -5.52 -4.25
CA ALA A 161 -22.49 -5.93 -3.29
C ALA A 161 -23.34 -7.10 -3.84
N ASN A 162 -23.75 -7.04 -5.10
CA ASN A 162 -24.54 -8.09 -5.76
C ASN A 162 -23.78 -9.40 -6.02
N THR A 163 -22.44 -9.36 -6.04
CA THR A 163 -21.58 -10.53 -6.35
C THR A 163 -21.16 -11.28 -5.07
N SER A 164 -21.31 -10.68 -3.89
CA SER A 164 -20.81 -11.20 -2.61
C SER A 164 -21.57 -12.42 -2.03
N SER A 165 -22.68 -12.83 -2.63
CA SER A 165 -23.63 -13.79 -2.03
C SER A 165 -23.25 -15.28 -2.14
N GLN A 166 -22.04 -15.63 -2.60
CA GLN A 166 -21.63 -17.03 -2.83
C GLN A 166 -20.27 -17.39 -2.22
N ILE A 167 -20.03 -17.03 -0.96
CA ILE A 167 -18.82 -17.45 -0.24
C ILE A 167 -19.08 -18.81 0.42
N GLY A 168 -18.35 -19.84 0.00
CA GLY A 168 -18.35 -21.14 0.68
C GLY A 168 -17.67 -21.05 2.05
N ALA A 169 -18.15 -21.84 3.02
CA ALA A 169 -17.65 -21.85 4.41
C ALA A 169 -16.13 -22.11 4.54
N GLU A 170 -15.52 -22.74 3.52
CA GLU A 170 -14.09 -23.01 3.45
C GLU A 170 -13.26 -21.75 3.14
N LEU A 171 -13.77 -20.84 2.30
CA LEU A 171 -13.09 -19.59 1.93
C LEU A 171 -13.10 -18.59 3.09
N ALA A 172 -14.21 -18.53 3.83
CA ALA A 172 -14.32 -17.70 5.02
C ALA A 172 -13.30 -18.10 6.11
N ARG A 173 -12.96 -19.39 6.21
CA ARG A 173 -11.94 -19.88 7.16
C ARG A 173 -10.53 -19.41 6.81
N ASN A 174 -10.23 -19.25 5.52
CA ASN A 174 -8.95 -18.74 5.03
C ASN A 174 -8.89 -17.20 5.04
N GLY A 175 -9.85 -16.52 5.69
CA GLY A 175 -9.90 -15.06 5.76
C GLY A 175 -10.18 -14.38 4.43
N ILE A 176 -10.70 -15.12 3.44
CA ILE A 176 -11.08 -14.58 2.15
C ILE A 176 -12.40 -13.84 2.31
N VAL A 177 -12.37 -12.55 1.97
CA VAL A 177 -13.51 -11.66 2.11
C VAL A 177 -14.49 -11.82 0.96
N ASN A 178 -14.00 -11.97 -0.27
CA ASN A 178 -14.82 -12.24 -1.44
C ASN A 178 -13.94 -12.70 -2.63
N ARG A 179 -14.54 -12.86 -3.80
CA ARG A 179 -13.84 -13.04 -5.07
C ARG A 179 -14.22 -11.95 -6.07
N ILE A 180 -13.22 -11.37 -6.74
CA ILE A 180 -13.43 -10.51 -7.92
C ILE A 180 -12.83 -11.23 -9.12
N ASN A 181 -13.64 -11.41 -10.19
CA ASN A 181 -13.19 -12.05 -11.44
C ASN A 181 -12.53 -13.44 -11.25
N GLY A 182 -12.95 -14.19 -10.22
CA GLY A 182 -12.42 -15.51 -9.87
C GLY A 182 -11.18 -15.52 -8.97
N VAL A 183 -10.65 -14.35 -8.60
CA VAL A 183 -9.46 -14.18 -7.74
C VAL A 183 -9.88 -13.94 -6.29
N ASN A 184 -9.16 -14.54 -5.33
CA ASN A 184 -9.45 -14.40 -3.90
C ASN A 184 -9.03 -13.03 -3.37
N ILE A 185 -9.89 -12.42 -2.54
CA ILE A 185 -9.61 -11.13 -1.90
C ILE A 185 -9.37 -11.33 -0.41
N ILE A 186 -8.32 -10.71 0.09
CA ILE A 186 -8.01 -10.62 1.52
C ILE A 186 -7.95 -9.15 1.92
N THR A 187 -8.39 -8.87 3.15
CA THR A 187 -8.34 -7.51 3.71
C THR A 187 -7.30 -7.44 4.80
N GLN A 188 -6.47 -6.39 4.73
CA GLN A 188 -5.40 -6.13 5.67
C GLN A 188 -5.06 -4.63 5.69
N ASP A 189 -4.39 -4.18 6.74
CA ASP A 189 -3.68 -2.90 6.70
C ASP A 189 -2.44 -3.01 5.79
N LEU A 190 -2.46 -2.32 4.65
CA LEU A 190 -1.39 -2.36 3.66
C LEU A 190 -0.32 -1.28 3.90
N GLY A 191 -0.57 -0.35 4.83
CA GLY A 191 0.31 0.77 5.08
C GLY A 191 0.49 1.70 3.89
N GLU A 192 1.68 2.30 3.82
CA GLU A 192 2.06 3.32 2.86
C GLU A 192 3.34 2.88 2.13
N THR A 193 3.54 3.43 0.93
CA THR A 193 4.81 3.31 0.21
C THR A 193 5.90 4.18 0.87
N GLU A 194 7.16 4.04 0.45
CA GLU A 194 8.27 4.91 0.93
C GLU A 194 7.99 6.40 0.70
N ASP A 195 7.18 6.73 -0.31
CA ASP A 195 6.76 8.10 -0.63
C ASP A 195 5.57 8.59 0.21
N GLY A 196 5.16 7.85 1.25
CA GLY A 196 4.02 8.20 2.11
C GLY A 196 2.65 7.98 1.45
N GLN A 197 2.60 7.36 0.28
CA GLN A 197 1.34 7.13 -0.43
C GLN A 197 0.62 5.91 0.12
N ALA A 198 -0.61 6.09 0.59
CA ALA A 198 -1.47 5.02 1.06
C ALA A 198 -1.73 3.97 -0.03
N ILE A 199 -1.51 2.69 0.30
CA ILE A 199 -1.71 1.58 -0.62
C ILE A 199 -3.19 1.20 -0.64
N GLU A 200 -3.83 1.24 -1.81
CA GLU A 200 -5.24 0.88 -1.97
C GLU A 200 -5.40 -0.64 -2.07
N TYR A 201 -4.64 -1.26 -2.97
CA TYR A 201 -4.63 -2.70 -3.17
C TYR A 201 -3.34 -3.20 -3.81
N ILE A 202 -3.08 -4.50 -3.63
CA ILE A 202 -1.97 -5.23 -4.22
C ILE A 202 -2.52 -6.49 -4.89
N VAL A 203 -2.24 -6.68 -6.17
CA VAL A 203 -2.55 -7.90 -6.92
C VAL A 203 -1.26 -8.68 -7.10
N TYR A 204 -1.20 -9.93 -6.63
CA TYR A 204 0.02 -10.72 -6.70
C TYR A 204 -0.25 -12.20 -6.98
N GLY A 205 0.69 -12.86 -7.66
CA GLY A 205 0.71 -14.31 -7.87
C GLY A 205 1.53 -15.04 -6.80
N ILE A 206 0.97 -16.08 -6.19
CA ILE A 206 1.61 -16.80 -5.07
C ILE A 206 2.87 -17.57 -5.48
N ASP A 207 2.99 -17.96 -6.75
CA ASP A 207 4.13 -18.74 -7.23
C ASP A 207 5.43 -17.93 -7.27
N TRP A 208 5.31 -16.61 -7.33
CA TRP A 208 6.42 -15.69 -7.41
C TRP A 208 6.75 -15.04 -6.07
N THR A 209 5.95 -15.28 -5.03
CA THR A 209 6.21 -14.82 -3.66
C THR A 209 6.74 -15.98 -2.83
N GLN A 210 7.74 -15.71 -2.00
CA GLN A 210 8.43 -16.72 -1.20
C GLN A 210 8.50 -16.29 0.26
N ALA A 211 8.02 -17.16 1.15
CA ALA A 211 8.20 -17.03 2.59
C ALA A 211 9.18 -18.10 3.09
N ILE A 212 10.36 -17.66 3.51
CA ILE A 212 11.48 -18.52 3.91
C ILE A 212 11.68 -18.36 5.41
N ASP A 213 11.47 -19.44 6.16
CA ASP A 213 11.69 -19.47 7.61
C ASP A 213 12.93 -20.32 7.89
N GLU A 214 13.95 -19.73 8.53
CA GLU A 214 15.18 -20.45 8.89
C GLU A 214 15.13 -21.01 10.30
N TRP A 215 14.95 -20.12 11.28
CA TRP A 215 15.04 -20.47 12.69
C TRP A 215 14.14 -19.57 13.51
N MET A 216 13.45 -20.15 14.49
CA MET A 216 12.53 -19.42 15.35
C MET A 216 12.59 -19.95 16.77
N VAL A 217 12.71 -19.01 17.72
CA VAL A 217 12.43 -19.19 19.14
C VAL A 217 11.22 -18.34 19.46
N ASN A 218 10.11 -19.01 19.74
CA ASN A 218 8.87 -18.37 20.16
C ASN A 218 9.07 -17.55 21.44
N PRO A 219 8.28 -16.49 21.65
CA PRO A 219 8.28 -15.73 22.88
C PRO A 219 8.16 -16.63 24.11
N VAL A 220 9.15 -16.53 24.99
CA VAL A 220 9.22 -17.28 26.24
C VAL A 220 9.75 -16.38 27.35
N VAL A 221 9.26 -16.57 28.56
CA VAL A 221 9.78 -15.88 29.74
C VAL A 221 10.90 -16.71 30.36
N VAL A 222 12.05 -16.08 30.56
CA VAL A 222 13.26 -16.68 31.12
C VAL A 222 13.63 -15.94 32.40
N ASP A 223 13.84 -16.69 33.49
CA ASP A 223 14.35 -16.14 34.74
C ASP A 223 15.76 -15.56 34.55
N LEU A 224 15.99 -14.34 35.02
CA LEU A 224 17.30 -13.67 34.96
C LEU A 224 18.07 -13.77 36.29
N THR A 225 17.45 -14.27 37.36
CA THR A 225 18.06 -14.29 38.70
C THR A 225 19.09 -15.41 38.85
N THR A 226 18.89 -16.52 38.15
CA THR A 226 19.81 -17.67 38.19
C THR A 226 21.13 -17.32 37.49
N GLY A 227 22.17 -16.97 38.27
CA GLY A 227 23.53 -16.73 37.79
C GLY A 227 23.85 -15.29 37.38
N SER A 228 22.96 -14.33 37.65
CA SER A 228 23.22 -12.89 37.44
C SER A 228 23.56 -12.19 38.76
N SER A 229 24.59 -11.33 38.74
CA SER A 229 24.86 -10.37 39.82
C SER A 229 24.10 -9.04 39.65
N GLU A 230 23.39 -8.88 38.54
CA GLU A 230 22.76 -7.61 38.13
C GLU A 230 21.24 -7.61 38.33
N TYR A 231 20.58 -8.77 38.18
CA TYR A 231 19.12 -8.88 38.22
C TYR A 231 18.65 -9.60 39.49
N ILE A 232 17.72 -8.96 40.23
CA ILE A 232 17.11 -9.50 41.45
C ILE A 232 15.60 -9.62 41.20
N GLY A 233 15.05 -10.83 41.36
CA GLY A 233 13.61 -11.08 41.17
C GLY A 233 13.06 -10.79 39.76
N ALA A 234 13.90 -10.58 38.75
CA ALA A 234 13.49 -10.18 37.42
C ALA A 234 13.52 -11.34 36.41
N SER A 235 12.71 -11.21 35.36
CA SER A 235 12.65 -12.13 34.22
C SER A 235 12.78 -11.37 32.91
N ALA A 236 13.13 -12.05 31.82
CA ALA A 236 13.12 -11.47 30.48
C ALA A 236 12.16 -12.23 29.57
N LEU A 237 11.35 -11.48 28.83
CA LEU A 237 10.59 -11.99 27.70
C LEU A 237 11.51 -11.99 26.48
N LYS A 238 11.83 -13.19 26.00
CA LYS A 238 12.79 -13.43 24.92
C LYS A 238 12.11 -14.10 23.74
N GLY A 239 12.47 -13.69 22.53
CA GLY A 239 12.09 -14.35 21.29
C GLY A 239 13.05 -13.95 20.18
N ARG A 240 13.25 -14.80 19.18
CA ARG A 240 14.09 -14.45 18.03
C ARG A 240 13.68 -15.27 16.82
N MET A 241 13.74 -14.65 15.66
CA MET A 241 13.36 -15.23 14.38
C MET A 241 14.37 -14.82 13.32
N VAL A 242 14.67 -15.78 12.43
CA VAL A 242 15.55 -15.60 11.28
C VAL A 242 14.78 -16.11 10.05
N TYR A 243 14.57 -15.23 9.08
CA TYR A 243 13.68 -15.46 7.94
C TYR A 243 14.01 -14.52 6.77
N ALA A 244 13.38 -14.77 5.63
CA ALA A 244 13.39 -13.90 4.47
C ALA A 244 12.04 -13.97 3.76
N ASP A 245 11.56 -12.84 3.26
CA ASP A 245 10.39 -12.78 2.40
C ASP A 245 10.80 -12.05 1.11
N ALA A 246 10.44 -12.61 -0.04
CA ALA A 246 10.93 -12.11 -1.31
C ALA A 246 9.97 -12.37 -2.47
N VAL A 247 10.06 -11.50 -3.48
CA VAL A 247 9.37 -11.64 -4.75
C VAL A 247 10.41 -11.97 -5.83
N THR A 248 10.16 -13.05 -6.55
CA THR A 248 11.09 -13.57 -7.57
C THR A 248 10.96 -12.87 -8.92
N ASP A 249 9.80 -12.31 -9.24
CA ASP A 249 9.56 -11.50 -10.44
C ASP A 249 8.62 -10.34 -10.13
N LYS A 250 9.10 -9.12 -10.34
CA LYS A 250 8.32 -7.88 -10.17
C LYS A 250 7.08 -7.79 -11.06
N ASN A 251 7.07 -8.51 -12.19
CA ASN A 251 5.95 -8.49 -13.13
C ASN A 251 4.76 -9.33 -12.63
N ALA A 252 4.96 -10.18 -11.63
CA ALA A 252 3.92 -10.99 -11.00
C ALA A 252 3.23 -10.26 -9.83
N VAL A 253 3.57 -8.98 -9.59
CA VAL A 253 2.98 -8.14 -8.55
C VAL A 253 2.62 -6.77 -9.14
N ILE A 254 1.39 -6.32 -8.90
CA ILE A 254 0.93 -4.96 -9.21
C ILE A 254 0.49 -4.30 -7.90
N VAL A 255 1.03 -3.12 -7.62
CA VAL A 255 0.66 -2.31 -6.45
C VAL A 255 -0.03 -1.05 -6.93
N LYS A 256 -1.20 -0.76 -6.37
CA LYS A 256 -1.89 0.51 -6.54
C LYS A 256 -1.80 1.29 -5.23
N ALA A 257 -0.93 2.29 -5.21
CA ALA A 257 -0.94 3.35 -4.21
C ALA A 257 -1.75 4.54 -4.73
N LYS A 258 -2.34 5.30 -3.80
CA LYS A 258 -2.96 6.58 -4.16
C LYS A 258 -1.91 7.50 -4.74
N VAL A 259 -2.23 8.17 -5.83
CA VAL A 259 -1.34 9.20 -6.35
C VAL A 259 -1.44 10.38 -5.40
N GLY A 260 -0.34 10.81 -4.79
CA GLY A 260 -0.32 12.06 -4.02
C GLY A 260 -0.77 13.24 -4.90
N VAL A 261 -1.18 14.36 -4.31
CA VAL A 261 -1.46 15.54 -5.15
C VAL A 261 -0.21 15.93 -5.94
N SER A 262 -0.32 15.92 -7.27
CA SER A 262 0.82 16.06 -8.18
C SER A 262 0.82 17.38 -8.95
N ALA A 263 -0.37 17.97 -9.12
CA ALA A 263 -0.52 19.30 -9.69
C ALA A 263 -1.82 19.95 -9.21
N VAL A 264 -1.88 21.28 -9.33
CA VAL A 264 -3.09 22.08 -9.18
C VAL A 264 -3.43 22.70 -10.53
N GLU A 265 -4.66 22.51 -10.98
CA GLU A 265 -5.20 23.17 -12.15
C GLU A 265 -6.08 24.34 -11.71
N ILE A 266 -5.68 25.54 -12.10
CA ILE A 266 -6.45 26.76 -11.86
C ILE A 266 -7.05 27.18 -13.20
N THR A 267 -8.38 27.26 -13.26
CA THR A 267 -9.11 27.71 -14.45
C THR A 267 -9.74 29.07 -14.17
N PRO A 268 -9.11 30.19 -14.60
CA PRO A 268 -9.69 31.52 -14.44
C PRO A 268 -11.04 31.67 -15.15
N VAL A 269 -11.98 32.37 -14.53
CA VAL A 269 -13.27 32.72 -15.13
C VAL A 269 -13.03 33.79 -16.21
N ALA A 270 -13.54 33.54 -17.41
CA ALA A 270 -13.52 34.50 -18.50
C ALA A 270 -14.65 35.53 -18.37
N GLY A 271 -14.43 36.74 -18.93
CA GLY A 271 -15.48 37.76 -19.03
C GLY A 271 -15.78 38.52 -17.73
N LEU A 272 -14.87 38.49 -16.76
CA LEU A 272 -14.95 39.35 -15.58
C LEU A 272 -14.74 40.82 -16.00
N SER A 273 -15.58 41.73 -15.50
CA SER A 273 -15.48 43.15 -15.83
C SER A 273 -16.01 44.04 -14.70
N GLY A 274 -15.44 45.24 -14.57
CA GLY A 274 -15.84 46.22 -13.57
C GLY A 274 -15.39 45.85 -12.14
N THR A 275 -16.07 46.39 -11.13
CA THR A 275 -15.83 46.02 -9.74
C THR A 275 -16.62 44.77 -9.40
N LEU A 276 -15.91 43.70 -9.04
CA LEU A 276 -16.50 42.43 -8.66
C LEU A 276 -17.09 42.54 -7.24
N ALA A 277 -18.32 42.03 -7.07
CA ALA A 277 -18.96 41.96 -5.75
C ALA A 277 -18.22 40.98 -4.83
N ASP A 278 -18.54 41.02 -3.53
CA ASP A 278 -18.07 40.01 -2.58
C ASP A 278 -18.50 38.59 -2.99
N SER A 279 -17.67 37.59 -2.71
CA SER A 279 -17.89 36.18 -3.04
C SER A 279 -18.11 35.89 -4.54
N THR A 280 -17.65 36.78 -5.42
CA THR A 280 -17.72 36.56 -6.87
C THR A 280 -16.69 35.50 -7.27
N LYS A 281 -17.13 34.44 -7.95
CA LYS A 281 -16.23 33.39 -8.46
C LYS A 281 -15.27 33.94 -9.52
N VAL A 282 -13.97 33.74 -9.31
CA VAL A 282 -12.92 34.18 -10.25
C VAL A 282 -12.08 33.06 -10.82
N ALA A 283 -12.04 31.89 -10.20
CA ALA A 283 -11.42 30.69 -10.76
C ALA A 283 -12.05 29.40 -10.21
N ASP A 284 -12.03 28.36 -11.02
CA ASP A 284 -12.28 26.98 -10.60
C ASP A 284 -10.94 26.29 -10.29
N LEU A 285 -10.93 25.44 -9.26
CA LEU A 285 -9.76 24.69 -8.80
C LEU A 285 -9.99 23.19 -8.97
N ALA A 286 -9.02 22.53 -9.57
CA ALA A 286 -8.91 21.08 -9.60
C ALA A 286 -7.51 20.66 -9.18
N SER A 287 -7.38 19.41 -8.73
CA SER A 287 -6.11 18.76 -8.44
C SER A 287 -5.93 17.58 -9.38
N VAL A 288 -4.68 17.31 -9.71
CA VAL A 288 -4.27 16.10 -10.43
C VAL A 288 -3.68 15.13 -9.42
N GLY A 289 -4.28 13.96 -9.27
CA GLY A 289 -4.00 13.07 -8.14
C GLY A 289 -4.56 13.62 -6.83
N GLY A 290 -4.13 13.04 -5.71
CA GLY A 290 -4.55 13.38 -4.37
C GLY A 290 -4.94 12.14 -3.57
N SER A 291 -4.25 11.92 -2.46
CA SER A 291 -4.69 10.92 -1.49
C SER A 291 -5.79 11.50 -0.58
N GLY A 292 -7.00 10.96 -0.67
CA GLY A 292 -8.10 11.39 0.20
C GLY A 292 -8.64 12.78 -0.15
N THR A 293 -9.00 13.58 0.85
CA THR A 293 -9.53 14.93 0.65
C THR A 293 -8.40 15.92 0.38
N VAL A 294 -8.46 16.61 -0.77
CA VAL A 294 -7.52 17.69 -1.10
C VAL A 294 -8.05 19.02 -0.55
N THR A 295 -7.22 19.72 0.21
CA THR A 295 -7.50 21.05 0.75
C THR A 295 -6.73 22.10 -0.06
N TYR A 296 -7.40 23.16 -0.50
CA TYR A 296 -6.76 24.28 -1.18
C TYR A 296 -6.53 25.45 -0.23
N ALA A 297 -5.37 26.09 -0.36
CA ALA A 297 -5.02 27.27 0.41
C ALA A 297 -4.43 28.36 -0.50
N LEU A 298 -4.72 29.61 -0.16
CA LEU A 298 -4.05 30.78 -0.68
C LEU A 298 -3.03 31.25 0.37
N PRO A 299 -1.71 31.08 0.14
CA PRO A 299 -0.70 31.58 1.05
C PRO A 299 -0.84 33.10 1.24
N THR A 300 -0.90 33.54 2.50
CA THR A 300 -1.01 34.96 2.87
C THR A 300 0.25 35.74 2.50
N GLY A 301 0.08 36.96 1.98
CA GLY A 301 1.19 37.82 1.57
C GLY A 301 1.92 37.37 0.30
N VAL A 302 1.36 36.42 -0.45
CA VAL A 302 1.89 35.95 -1.74
C VAL A 302 1.05 36.50 -2.90
N ALA A 303 1.70 37.22 -3.82
CA ALA A 303 1.05 37.82 -5.00
C ALA A 303 -0.21 38.65 -4.62
N ASP A 304 -1.34 38.45 -5.31
CA ASP A 304 -2.62 39.12 -5.00
C ASP A 304 -3.56 38.26 -4.14
N ASN A 305 -3.07 37.16 -3.55
CA ASN A 305 -3.90 36.20 -2.80
C ASN A 305 -4.76 36.85 -1.72
N ASP A 306 -4.27 37.90 -1.06
CA ASP A 306 -4.96 38.56 0.05
C ASP A 306 -6.32 39.20 -0.37
N LYS A 307 -6.57 39.38 -1.66
CA LYS A 307 -7.84 39.87 -2.22
C LYS A 307 -8.88 38.79 -2.44
N PHE A 308 -8.49 37.53 -2.30
CA PHE A 308 -9.30 36.36 -2.62
C PHE A 308 -9.39 35.41 -1.43
N GLU A 309 -10.36 34.51 -1.49
CA GLU A 309 -10.51 33.41 -0.54
C GLU A 309 -10.96 32.14 -1.26
N ILE A 310 -10.77 30.99 -0.60
CA ILE A 310 -11.18 29.70 -1.13
C ILE A 310 -12.59 29.38 -0.66
N SER A 311 -13.49 29.11 -1.61
CA SER A 311 -14.81 28.55 -1.36
C SER A 311 -14.89 27.15 -1.97
N THR A 312 -14.67 26.13 -1.14
CA THR A 312 -14.62 24.71 -1.52
C THR A 312 -13.55 24.45 -2.60
N ASN A 313 -13.93 24.41 -3.88
CA ASN A 313 -13.04 24.17 -5.03
C ASN A 313 -12.99 25.39 -5.97
N THR A 314 -13.26 26.58 -5.44
CA THR A 314 -13.28 27.82 -6.22
C THR A 314 -12.55 28.92 -5.49
N VAL A 315 -11.99 29.84 -6.26
CA VAL A 315 -11.45 31.10 -5.74
C VAL A 315 -12.54 32.17 -5.90
N VAL A 316 -12.84 32.86 -4.82
CA VAL A 316 -13.81 33.97 -4.79
C VAL A 316 -13.16 35.26 -4.28
N THR A 317 -13.74 36.40 -4.60
CA THR A 317 -13.34 37.71 -4.04
C THR A 317 -13.75 37.82 -2.58
N LYS A 318 -12.94 38.53 -1.77
CA LYS A 318 -13.11 38.58 -0.30
C LYS A 318 -13.94 39.76 0.24
N ASP A 319 -13.90 40.92 -0.42
CA ASP A 319 -14.47 42.16 0.14
C ASP A 319 -15.18 43.05 -0.90
N GLY A 320 -15.43 42.52 -2.12
CA GLY A 320 -16.09 43.28 -3.19
C GLY A 320 -15.31 44.51 -3.70
N THR A 321 -14.01 44.60 -3.39
CA THR A 321 -13.13 45.73 -3.75
C THR A 321 -12.26 45.44 -4.98
N THR A 322 -12.37 44.24 -5.56
CA THR A 322 -11.55 43.83 -6.70
C THR A 322 -12.08 44.50 -7.97
N GLY A 323 -11.34 45.49 -8.46
CA GLY A 323 -11.68 46.25 -9.66
C GLY A 323 -11.10 45.67 -10.95
N ALA A 324 -11.15 46.47 -12.02
CA ALA A 324 -10.47 46.15 -13.27
C ALA A 324 -8.95 46.06 -13.05
N GLY A 325 -8.33 45.05 -13.67
CA GLY A 325 -6.91 44.80 -13.54
C GLY A 325 -6.52 43.35 -13.78
N THR A 326 -5.23 43.09 -13.65
CA THR A 326 -4.63 41.76 -13.76
C THR A 326 -4.10 41.38 -12.38
N TYR A 327 -4.57 40.25 -11.85
CA TYR A 327 -4.21 39.75 -10.52
C TYR A 327 -3.53 38.40 -10.65
N THR A 328 -2.46 38.17 -9.89
CA THR A 328 -1.77 36.87 -9.86
C THR A 328 -2.11 36.15 -8.56
N ILE A 329 -2.54 34.89 -8.68
CA ILE A 329 -2.82 34.04 -7.52
C ILE A 329 -1.90 32.82 -7.51
N VAL A 330 -1.51 32.41 -6.31
CA VAL A 330 -0.76 31.17 -6.06
C VAL A 330 -1.61 30.29 -5.14
N VAL A 331 -1.94 29.09 -5.60
CA VAL A 331 -2.77 28.14 -4.85
C VAL A 331 -1.94 26.92 -4.50
N ASN A 332 -1.93 26.57 -3.22
CA ASN A 332 -1.38 25.31 -2.73
C ASN A 332 -2.51 24.31 -2.54
N ALA A 333 -2.30 23.07 -2.96
CA ALA A 333 -3.14 21.94 -2.64
C ALA A 333 -2.37 20.98 -1.74
N THR A 334 -3.00 20.56 -0.65
CA THR A 334 -2.46 19.58 0.28
C THR A 334 -3.44 18.43 0.41
N ASP A 335 -2.95 17.20 0.28
CA ASP A 335 -3.78 16.00 0.44
C ASP A 335 -3.70 15.43 1.87
N THR A 336 -4.43 14.33 2.16
CA THR A 336 -4.49 13.77 3.53
C THR A 336 -3.21 13.07 3.98
N ALA A 337 -2.26 12.84 3.07
CA ALA A 337 -0.95 12.29 3.39
C ALA A 337 0.15 13.38 3.33
N ASP A 338 -0.25 14.65 3.48
CA ASP A 338 0.63 15.82 3.48
C ASP A 338 1.48 15.99 2.20
N ASN A 339 1.03 15.42 1.07
CA ASN A 339 1.63 15.75 -0.22
C ASN A 339 1.16 17.15 -0.64
N GLU A 340 2.06 17.93 -1.21
CA GLU A 340 1.77 19.31 -1.63
C GLU A 340 2.05 19.53 -3.12
N ALA A 341 1.15 20.25 -3.77
CA ALA A 341 1.36 20.80 -5.11
C ALA A 341 0.98 22.29 -5.12
N SER A 342 1.63 23.08 -5.97
CA SER A 342 1.35 24.51 -6.10
C SER A 342 1.24 24.90 -7.56
N ALA A 343 0.32 25.82 -7.86
CA ALA A 343 0.19 26.41 -9.19
C ALA A 343 -0.04 27.92 -9.09
N THR A 344 0.32 28.62 -10.16
CA THR A 344 0.13 30.06 -10.30
C THR A 344 -0.75 30.34 -11.51
N ALA A 345 -1.70 31.25 -11.37
CA ALA A 345 -2.54 31.69 -12.48
C ALA A 345 -2.82 33.19 -12.41
N THR A 346 -3.23 33.73 -13.56
CA THR A 346 -3.58 35.13 -13.71
C THR A 346 -5.08 35.29 -13.91
N ILE A 347 -5.69 36.14 -13.10
CA ILE A 347 -7.09 36.56 -13.20
C ILE A 347 -7.13 37.90 -13.90
N ASN A 348 -7.90 38.01 -14.98
CA ASN A 348 -8.09 39.25 -15.72
C ASN A 348 -9.50 39.78 -15.52
N VAL A 349 -9.61 41.01 -15.02
CA VAL A 349 -10.87 41.74 -14.88
C VAL A 349 -10.80 42.94 -15.84
N ALA A 350 -11.66 42.94 -16.85
CA ALA A 350 -11.73 44.02 -17.82
C ALA A 350 -12.33 45.29 -17.20
N GLU A 351 -12.11 46.44 -17.83
CA GLU A 351 -12.91 47.62 -17.53
C GLU A 351 -14.39 47.37 -17.87
N ALA A 352 -15.29 48.05 -17.16
CA ALA A 352 -16.70 47.99 -17.48
C ALA A 352 -16.91 48.55 -18.89
N SER A 353 -17.59 47.80 -19.76
CA SER A 353 -18.00 48.33 -21.08
C SER A 353 -19.06 49.43 -20.86
N GLU A 354 -18.80 50.62 -21.42
CA GLU A 354 -19.75 51.75 -21.44
C GLU A 354 -21.09 51.41 -22.13
#